data_AF-A0A1Q3HBA9-F1
#
_entry.id   AF-A0A1Q3HBA9-F1
#
_cell.length_a   1.000
_cell.length_b   1.000
_cell.length_c   1.000
_cell.angle_alpha   90.00
_cell.angle_beta   90.00
_cell.angle_gamma   90.00
#
_symmetry.space_group_name_H-M   'P 1'
#
loop_
_entity.id
_entity.type
_entity.pdbx_description
1 polymer ?
#
loop_
_entity_poly.entity_id
_entity_poly.type
_entity_poly.pdbx_seq_one_letter_code
_entity_poly.pdbx_strand_id
1 'polypeptide(L)'
;MSPGQPTTLVFSDAPLRPGGVMVEGGRVGVAVNGELGMVTLLPSEALPEDEPLALVVHFADARIPGSVTFRLIPHATRAEHHVRVYRNTRSCESHWQESRQQRERSERCEAALEQERTRPEGPRPVDLTDLFEAGLVGNGEGVMARRVTKDITQRPGETIRITEAHSYRARKRGRVAVELELKNTGARLWTAEGLEAAELVSPEGVRLRVVRVWQSKPLGPEALVYLVVEAEATEEQSQGSFLLKLGEAGGARPLTVRGVTFP
;
A
#
# COMPACT_ATOMS: atom_id res chain seq x y z
N MET A 1 34.57 10.06 19.18
CA MET A 1 35.91 9.89 19.80
C MET A 1 36.72 11.14 19.52
N SER A 2 37.56 11.59 20.44
CA SER A 2 38.42 12.77 20.21
C SER A 2 39.81 12.32 19.79
N PRO A 3 40.43 12.92 18.75
CA PRO A 3 41.82 12.65 18.40
C PRO A 3 42.76 12.87 19.59
N GLY A 4 43.77 12.01 19.75
CA GLY A 4 44.77 12.12 20.82
C GLY A 4 44.25 11.89 22.25
N GLN A 5 42.97 11.63 22.45
CA GLN A 5 42.38 11.43 23.78
C GLN A 5 41.79 10.01 23.93
N PRO A 6 42.08 9.31 25.03
CA PRO A 6 41.54 7.98 25.25
C PRO A 6 40.02 8.00 25.45
N THR A 7 39.35 6.95 24.97
CA THR A 7 37.94 6.66 25.25
C THR A 7 37.81 5.24 25.79
N THR A 8 37.18 5.08 26.95
CA THR A 8 36.97 3.77 27.59
C THR A 8 35.52 3.32 27.42
N LEU A 9 35.33 2.12 26.89
CA LEU A 9 34.05 1.39 26.85
C LEU A 9 34.05 0.33 27.97
N VAL A 10 32.99 0.29 28.77
CA VAL A 10 32.83 -0.68 29.87
C VAL A 10 31.60 -1.56 29.62
N PHE A 11 31.83 -2.86 29.47
CA PHE A 11 30.84 -3.91 29.29
C PHE A 11 30.59 -4.57 30.65
N SER A 12 29.58 -4.10 31.37
CA SER A 12 29.35 -4.52 32.77
C SER A 12 28.71 -5.89 32.91
N ASP A 13 28.19 -6.47 31.83
CA ASP A 13 27.35 -7.66 31.86
C ASP A 13 28.06 -8.96 31.42
N ALA A 14 29.26 -8.87 30.82
CA ALA A 14 30.03 -10.04 30.41
C ALA A 14 31.53 -9.73 30.17
N PRO A 15 32.42 -10.71 30.43
CA PRO A 15 33.81 -10.64 30.01
C PRO A 15 33.96 -10.72 28.48
N LEU A 16 35.06 -10.21 27.96
CA LEU A 16 35.36 -10.19 26.53
C LEU A 16 36.20 -11.39 26.12
N ARG A 17 35.95 -11.90 24.92
CA ARG A 17 36.74 -13.02 24.38
C ARG A 17 38.20 -12.56 24.16
N PRO A 18 39.22 -13.35 24.54
CA PRO A 18 40.61 -13.05 24.20
C PRO A 18 40.79 -12.88 22.69
N GLY A 19 41.36 -11.76 22.26
CA GLY A 19 41.48 -11.40 20.84
C GLY A 19 40.17 -11.08 20.13
N GLY A 20 39.05 -11.00 20.86
CA GLY A 20 37.71 -10.75 20.31
C GLY A 20 37.37 -9.29 20.09
N VAL A 21 38.34 -8.38 20.19
CA VAL A 21 38.15 -6.95 19.93
C VAL A 21 38.93 -6.57 18.69
N MET A 22 38.23 -6.08 17.68
CA MET A 22 38.81 -5.74 16.37
C MET A 22 38.39 -4.33 15.99
N VAL A 23 39.34 -3.54 15.51
CA VAL A 23 39.08 -2.22 14.92
C VAL A 23 39.50 -2.24 13.46
N GLU A 24 38.61 -1.80 12.58
CA GLU A 24 38.90 -1.68 11.17
C GLU A 24 40.02 -0.66 10.90
N GLY A 25 40.90 -0.99 9.95
CA GLY A 25 41.95 -0.08 9.47
C GLY A 25 43.18 0.07 10.35
N GLY A 26 43.24 -0.49 11.56
CA GLY A 26 44.44 -0.51 12.41
C GLY A 26 44.98 0.86 12.86
N ARG A 27 44.23 1.95 12.62
CA ARG A 27 44.64 3.34 12.89
C ARG A 27 44.39 3.80 14.33
N VAL A 28 43.76 2.95 15.14
CA VAL A 28 43.42 3.20 16.55
C VAL A 28 44.02 2.07 17.39
N GLY A 29 44.88 2.42 18.34
CA GLY A 29 45.39 1.46 19.31
C GLY A 29 44.27 1.00 20.24
N VAL A 30 44.27 -0.27 20.63
CA VAL A 30 43.25 -0.81 21.53
C VAL A 30 43.92 -1.54 22.68
N ALA A 31 43.62 -1.10 23.90
CA ALA A 31 43.98 -1.82 25.12
C ALA A 31 42.72 -2.51 25.67
N VAL A 32 42.79 -3.82 25.85
CA VAL A 32 41.65 -4.64 26.28
C VAL A 32 41.96 -5.26 27.63
N ASN A 33 41.08 -5.05 28.60
CA ASN A 33 41.00 -5.86 29.81
C ASN A 33 39.77 -6.76 29.69
N GLY A 34 39.99 -8.00 29.24
CA GLY A 34 38.90 -8.94 28.94
C GLY A 34 38.13 -9.40 30.18
N GLU A 35 38.81 -9.55 31.32
CA GLU A 35 38.21 -9.99 32.58
C GLU A 35 37.27 -8.93 33.17
N LEU A 36 37.67 -7.66 33.11
CA LEU A 36 36.89 -6.54 33.62
C LEU A 36 35.92 -5.95 32.59
N GLY A 37 35.85 -6.54 31.38
CA GLY A 37 34.98 -6.04 30.32
C GLY A 37 35.32 -4.63 29.86
N MET A 38 36.60 -4.24 29.84
CA MET A 38 37.00 -2.87 29.48
C MET A 38 37.77 -2.84 28.16
N VAL A 39 37.38 -1.91 27.28
CA VAL A 39 38.10 -1.60 26.03
C VAL A 39 38.47 -0.13 26.07
N THR A 40 39.77 0.16 26.04
CA THR A 40 40.27 1.53 25.92
C THR A 40 40.79 1.75 24.51
N LEU A 41 40.16 2.71 23.83
CA LEU A 41 40.56 3.18 22.51
C LEU A 41 41.61 4.27 22.68
N LEU A 42 42.72 4.13 21.97
CA LEU A 42 43.86 5.05 21.92
C LEU A 42 43.94 5.62 20.50
N PRO A 43 43.13 6.64 20.17
CA PRO A 43 43.16 7.28 18.87
C PRO A 43 44.47 8.05 18.68
N SER A 44 45.06 7.97 17.49
CA SER A 44 46.19 8.81 17.10
C SER A 44 45.73 10.27 16.89
N GLU A 45 46.66 11.22 16.90
CA GLU A 45 46.35 12.63 16.61
C GLU A 45 45.97 12.87 15.13
N ALA A 46 46.35 11.96 14.24
CA ALA A 46 46.16 12.04 12.80
C ALA A 46 44.95 11.23 12.30
N LEU A 47 43.83 11.25 13.02
CA LEU A 47 42.59 10.62 12.54
C LEU A 47 41.88 11.53 11.53
N PRO A 48 41.50 11.01 10.35
CA PRO A 48 40.69 11.77 9.40
C PRO A 48 39.34 12.11 10.02
N GLU A 49 38.98 13.39 9.92
CA GLU A 49 37.70 13.89 10.40
C GLU A 49 36.56 13.23 9.62
N ASP A 50 35.49 12.82 10.33
CA ASP A 50 34.27 12.21 9.77
C ASP A 50 34.39 10.85 9.04
N GLU A 51 35.55 10.18 9.02
CA GLU A 51 35.64 8.79 8.53
C GLU A 51 35.21 7.79 9.64
N PRO A 52 34.11 7.05 9.47
CA PRO A 52 33.65 6.11 10.49
C PRO A 52 34.52 4.85 10.52
N LEU A 53 34.98 4.47 11.70
CA LEU A 53 35.69 3.21 11.95
C LEU A 53 34.76 2.21 12.62
N ALA A 54 34.75 0.95 12.20
CA ALA A 54 34.01 -0.09 12.92
C ALA A 54 34.88 -0.72 14.03
N LEU A 55 34.28 -0.84 15.22
CA LEU A 55 34.81 -1.61 16.34
C LEU A 55 33.88 -2.80 16.60
N VAL A 56 34.40 -4.00 16.45
CA VAL A 56 33.68 -5.24 16.76
C VAL A 56 34.19 -5.80 18.09
N VAL A 57 33.26 -6.11 19.00
CA VAL A 57 33.55 -6.69 20.31
C VAL A 57 32.79 -8.00 20.45
N HIS A 58 33.52 -9.10 20.66
CA HIS A 58 32.98 -10.42 20.93
C HIS A 58 32.97 -10.72 22.43
N PHE A 59 31.81 -11.14 22.94
CA PHE A 59 31.66 -11.57 24.33
C PHE A 59 32.23 -12.99 24.51
N ALA A 60 32.76 -13.29 25.69
CA ALA A 60 33.27 -14.62 26.01
C ALA A 60 32.17 -15.61 26.40
N ASP A 61 30.96 -15.12 26.68
CA ASP A 61 29.82 -15.95 27.05
C ASP A 61 29.02 -16.42 25.84
N ALA A 62 28.21 -17.47 26.04
CA ALA A 62 27.37 -18.05 24.99
C ALA A 62 26.00 -17.35 24.85
N ARG A 63 25.86 -16.11 25.36
CA ARG A 63 24.60 -15.37 25.34
C ARG A 63 24.43 -14.60 24.02
N ILE A 64 23.18 -14.41 23.60
CA ILE A 64 22.84 -13.69 22.36
C ILE A 64 22.40 -12.26 22.70
N PRO A 65 22.93 -11.23 22.01
CA PRO A 65 23.92 -11.31 20.93
C PRO A 65 25.35 -11.63 21.44
N GLY A 66 26.08 -12.48 20.70
CA GLY A 66 27.45 -12.90 21.04
C GLY A 66 28.54 -11.89 20.61
N SER A 67 28.15 -10.81 19.94
CA SER A 67 29.02 -9.68 19.61
C SER A 67 28.24 -8.39 19.41
N VAL A 68 28.92 -7.26 19.44
CA VAL A 68 28.37 -5.94 19.14
C VAL A 68 29.35 -5.18 18.24
N THR A 69 28.81 -4.39 17.31
CA THR A 69 29.58 -3.54 16.41
C THR A 69 29.26 -2.08 16.70
N PHE A 70 30.28 -1.28 16.98
CA PHE A 70 30.18 0.16 17.15
C PHE A 70 30.70 0.87 15.90
N ARG A 71 30.02 1.96 15.53
CA ARG A 71 30.53 2.91 14.54
C ARG A 71 31.16 4.09 15.27
N LEU A 72 32.46 4.23 15.16
CA LEU A 72 33.27 5.22 15.83
C LEU A 72 33.51 6.41 14.91
N ILE A 73 33.06 7.59 15.32
CA ILE A 73 33.18 8.83 14.54
C ILE A 73 34.18 9.76 15.26
N PRO A 74 35.31 10.13 14.63
CA PRO A 74 36.22 11.15 15.14
C PRO A 74 35.57 12.54 15.16
N HIS A 75 35.64 13.25 16.28
CA HIS A 75 35.11 14.60 16.43
C HIS A 75 35.91 15.37 17.49
N ALA A 76 36.41 16.57 17.17
CA ALA A 76 37.38 17.30 18.01
C ALA A 76 36.85 17.75 19.38
N THR A 77 35.56 18.09 19.49
CA THR A 77 34.98 18.73 20.70
C THR A 77 33.79 18.00 21.32
N ARG A 78 33.36 16.86 20.78
CA ARG A 78 32.12 16.16 21.16
C ARG A 78 32.33 14.66 21.34
N ALA A 79 33.33 14.29 22.12
CA ALA A 79 33.56 12.89 22.49
C ALA A 79 33.23 12.65 23.96
N GLU A 80 32.50 11.57 24.21
CA GLU A 80 32.39 10.98 25.54
C GLU A 80 33.64 10.16 25.82
N HIS A 81 34.26 10.35 26.99
CA HIS A 81 35.49 9.64 27.37
C HIS A 81 35.22 8.32 28.10
N HIS A 82 34.00 8.15 28.61
CA HIS A 82 33.58 6.95 29.32
C HIS A 82 32.18 6.51 28.90
N VAL A 83 32.07 5.36 28.23
CA VAL A 83 30.79 4.84 27.75
C VAL A 83 30.52 3.51 28.43
N ARG A 84 29.38 3.40 29.11
CA ARG A 84 28.91 2.13 29.66
C ARG A 84 27.97 1.44 28.68
N VAL A 85 28.27 0.20 28.35
CA VAL A 85 27.51 -0.61 27.40
C VAL A 85 26.75 -1.69 28.18
N TYR A 86 25.46 -1.80 27.89
CA TYR A 86 24.58 -2.81 28.45
C TYR A 86 24.00 -3.66 27.32
N ARG A 87 24.18 -4.98 27.39
CA ARG A 87 23.55 -5.91 26.45
C ARG A 87 22.14 -6.27 26.92
N ASN A 88 21.17 -6.12 26.03
CA ASN A 88 19.81 -6.60 26.26
C ASN A 88 19.65 -7.99 25.62
N THR A 89 19.65 -9.03 26.46
CA THR A 89 19.45 -10.42 26.02
C THR A 89 17.96 -10.66 25.75
N ARG A 90 17.51 -10.42 24.51
CA ARG A 90 16.16 -10.84 24.11
C ARG A 90 16.11 -12.37 24.01
N SER A 91 14.98 -12.98 24.41
CA SER A 91 14.83 -14.44 24.39
C SER A 91 14.78 -14.95 22.94
N CYS A 92 15.35 -16.13 22.68
CA CYS A 92 15.23 -16.81 21.38
C CYS A 92 13.77 -16.97 20.95
N GLU A 93 12.86 -17.18 21.91
CA GLU A 93 11.42 -17.25 21.70
C GLU A 93 10.86 -15.99 21.03
N SER A 94 11.33 -14.80 21.43
CA SER A 94 10.91 -13.54 20.82
C SER A 94 11.31 -13.46 19.34
N HIS A 95 12.50 -13.95 18.98
CA HIS A 95 12.94 -14.01 17.58
C HIS A 95 12.14 -15.03 16.76
N TRP A 96 11.85 -16.20 17.34
CA TRP A 96 11.01 -17.21 16.70
C TRP A 96 9.59 -16.69 16.46
N GLN A 97 9.02 -15.99 17.44
CA GLN A 97 7.68 -15.42 17.33
C GLN A 97 7.60 -14.32 16.27
N GLU A 98 8.59 -13.41 16.22
CA GLU A 98 8.66 -12.38 15.17
C GLU A 98 8.82 -13.01 13.78
N SER A 99 9.71 -13.99 13.63
CA SER A 99 9.90 -14.72 12.37
C SER A 99 8.61 -15.41 11.89
N ARG A 100 7.86 -16.06 12.80
CA ARG A 100 6.55 -16.65 12.47
C ARG A 100 5.56 -15.57 12.03
N GLN A 101 5.48 -14.45 12.74
CA GLN A 101 4.58 -13.35 12.36
C GLN A 101 4.90 -12.77 10.99
N GLN A 102 6.19 -12.60 10.65
CA GLN A 102 6.57 -12.12 9.32
C GLN A 102 6.21 -13.13 8.24
N ARG A 103 6.42 -14.43 8.49
CA ARG A 103 6.06 -15.49 7.55
C ARG A 103 4.56 -15.55 7.30
N GLU A 104 3.75 -15.50 8.35
CA GLU A 104 2.29 -15.45 8.24
C GLU A 104 1.82 -14.20 7.47
N ARG A 105 2.43 -13.04 7.67
CA ARG A 105 2.12 -11.82 6.90
C ARG A 105 2.45 -12.00 5.42
N SER A 106 3.60 -12.60 5.11
CA SER A 106 4.01 -12.89 3.74
C SER A 106 3.03 -13.84 3.06
N GLU A 107 2.68 -14.95 3.72
CA GLU A 107 1.73 -15.96 3.21
C GLU A 107 0.35 -15.34 2.94
N ARG A 108 -0.15 -14.48 3.85
CA ARG A 108 -1.41 -13.75 3.63
C ARG A 108 -1.34 -12.81 2.43
N CYS A 109 -0.23 -12.10 2.26
CA CYS A 109 -0.06 -11.17 1.15
C CYS A 109 0.01 -11.91 -0.20
N GLU A 110 0.71 -13.05 -0.24
CA GLU A 110 0.82 -13.91 -1.42
C GLU A 110 -0.53 -14.53 -1.78
N ALA A 111 -1.29 -15.02 -0.79
CA ALA A 111 -2.64 -15.53 -1.01
C ALA A 111 -3.59 -14.46 -1.57
N ALA A 112 -3.51 -13.22 -1.09
CA ALA A 112 -4.31 -12.11 -1.61
C ALA A 112 -3.94 -11.76 -3.06
N LEU A 113 -2.65 -11.79 -3.40
CA LEU A 113 -2.18 -11.57 -4.77
C LEU A 113 -2.68 -12.66 -5.72
N GLU A 114 -2.65 -13.92 -5.28
CA GLU A 114 -3.11 -15.05 -6.08
C GLU A 114 -4.61 -15.01 -6.30
N GLN A 115 -5.39 -14.55 -5.31
CA GLN A 115 -6.83 -14.29 -5.48
C GLN A 115 -7.10 -13.19 -6.52
N GLU A 116 -6.32 -12.12 -6.56
CA GLU A 116 -6.44 -11.08 -7.60
C GLU A 116 -6.03 -11.60 -8.99
N ARG A 117 -5.01 -12.46 -9.09
CA ARG A 117 -4.59 -13.07 -10.37
C ARG A 117 -5.58 -14.08 -10.92
N THR A 118 -6.20 -14.85 -10.03
CA THR A 118 -7.19 -15.87 -10.37
C THR A 118 -8.59 -15.28 -10.49
N ARG A 119 -8.77 -14.00 -10.13
CA ARG A 119 -10.00 -13.26 -10.38
C ARG A 119 -10.23 -13.26 -11.90
N PRO A 120 -11.29 -13.92 -12.39
CA PRO A 120 -11.56 -13.91 -13.81
C PRO A 120 -11.85 -12.48 -14.23
N GLU A 121 -10.94 -11.86 -14.97
CA GLU A 121 -11.29 -10.78 -15.87
C GLU A 121 -12.32 -11.38 -16.82
N GLY A 122 -13.62 -11.12 -16.57
CA GLY A 122 -14.68 -11.62 -17.45
C GLY A 122 -14.37 -11.25 -18.91
N PRO A 123 -14.82 -12.07 -19.88
CA PRO A 123 -14.34 -12.05 -21.26
C PRO A 123 -14.29 -10.62 -21.79
N ARG A 124 -13.07 -10.12 -22.02
CA ARG A 124 -12.83 -8.86 -22.73
C ARG A 124 -13.01 -9.18 -24.22
N PRO A 125 -13.96 -8.55 -24.92
CA PRO A 125 -13.95 -8.57 -26.37
C PRO A 125 -12.60 -8.00 -26.83
N VAL A 126 -11.79 -8.80 -27.50
CA VAL A 126 -10.48 -8.41 -28.04
C VAL A 126 -10.65 -7.81 -29.43
N ASP A 127 -11.67 -8.25 -30.17
CA ASP A 127 -12.02 -7.71 -31.49
C ASP A 127 -13.53 -7.41 -31.68
N LEU A 128 -13.89 -6.86 -32.86
CA LEU A 128 -15.30 -6.57 -33.18
C LEU A 128 -16.14 -7.83 -33.40
N THR A 129 -15.52 -8.94 -33.81
CA THR A 129 -16.18 -10.24 -34.04
C THR A 129 -16.71 -10.80 -32.73
N ASP A 130 -15.95 -10.63 -31.65
CA ASP A 130 -16.36 -11.01 -30.29
C ASP A 130 -17.68 -10.32 -29.88
N LEU A 131 -17.96 -9.11 -30.38
CA LEU A 131 -19.24 -8.43 -30.12
C LEU A 131 -20.41 -9.10 -30.85
N PHE A 132 -20.18 -9.66 -32.04
CA PHE A 132 -21.19 -10.43 -32.79
C PHE A 132 -21.45 -11.77 -32.11
N GLU A 133 -20.39 -12.50 -31.70
CA GLU A 133 -20.51 -13.76 -30.95
C GLU A 133 -21.17 -13.55 -29.59
N ALA A 134 -20.82 -12.45 -28.91
CA ALA A 134 -21.47 -12.01 -27.69
C ALA A 134 -22.87 -11.44 -27.94
N GLY A 135 -23.40 -11.41 -29.17
CA GLY A 135 -24.76 -10.96 -29.46
C GLY A 135 -25.07 -9.51 -29.06
N LEU A 136 -24.03 -8.68 -28.91
CA LEU A 136 -24.15 -7.24 -28.61
C LEU A 136 -24.40 -6.43 -29.88
N VAL A 137 -23.94 -6.93 -31.03
CA VAL A 137 -24.15 -6.33 -32.35
C VAL A 137 -24.65 -7.38 -33.36
N GLY A 138 -25.32 -6.95 -34.42
CA GLY A 138 -25.73 -7.79 -35.55
C GLY A 138 -27.08 -7.37 -36.13
N ASN A 139 -27.42 -7.83 -37.33
CA ASN A 139 -28.67 -7.47 -38.02
C ASN A 139 -28.90 -5.95 -38.14
N GLY A 140 -27.82 -5.17 -38.27
CA GLY A 140 -27.89 -3.69 -38.33
C GLY A 140 -28.11 -2.99 -36.98
N GLU A 141 -28.23 -3.73 -35.89
CA GLU A 141 -28.36 -3.18 -34.53
C GLU A 141 -27.06 -3.34 -33.75
N GLY A 142 -26.80 -2.42 -32.83
CA GLY A 142 -25.65 -2.46 -31.94
C GLY A 142 -25.93 -1.81 -30.59
N VAL A 143 -24.87 -1.59 -29.81
CA VAL A 143 -24.97 -0.89 -28.52
C VAL A 143 -25.23 0.59 -28.79
N MET A 144 -26.40 1.05 -28.39
CA MET A 144 -26.76 2.46 -28.47
C MET A 144 -26.05 3.23 -27.35
N ALA A 145 -25.59 4.45 -27.63
CA ALA A 145 -24.93 5.31 -26.67
C ALA A 145 -25.58 6.68 -26.63
N ARG A 146 -25.67 7.28 -25.45
CA ARG A 146 -26.13 8.66 -25.25
C ARG A 146 -25.25 9.34 -24.21
N ARG A 147 -24.87 10.58 -24.49
CA ARG A 147 -24.26 11.45 -23.48
C ARG A 147 -25.35 11.99 -22.54
N VAL A 148 -25.18 11.77 -21.24
CA VAL A 148 -26.15 12.16 -20.20
C VAL A 148 -25.58 13.16 -19.19
N THR A 149 -24.37 13.67 -19.43
CA THR A 149 -23.66 14.59 -18.51
C THR A 149 -24.49 15.81 -18.09
N LYS A 150 -25.30 16.35 -18.99
CA LYS A 150 -26.15 17.53 -18.70
C LYS A 150 -27.48 17.17 -18.04
N ASP A 151 -27.89 15.92 -18.17
CA ASP A 151 -29.16 15.42 -17.64
C ASP A 151 -29.00 14.97 -16.18
N ILE A 152 -27.77 14.68 -15.76
CA ILE A 152 -27.47 14.21 -14.41
C ILE A 152 -27.30 15.34 -13.39
N THR A 153 -27.66 15.07 -12.14
CA THR A 153 -27.47 15.99 -11.02
C THR A 153 -26.88 15.26 -9.81
N GLN A 154 -25.83 15.85 -9.22
CA GLN A 154 -25.23 15.40 -7.95
C GLN A 154 -25.64 16.30 -6.80
N ARG A 155 -25.53 15.81 -5.56
CA ARG A 155 -25.80 16.64 -4.39
C ARG A 155 -24.71 17.71 -4.22
N PRO A 156 -25.07 18.96 -3.85
CA PRO A 156 -24.09 19.95 -3.46
C PRO A 156 -23.21 19.44 -2.30
N GLY A 157 -21.90 19.67 -2.37
CA GLY A 157 -20.95 19.29 -1.32
C GLY A 157 -20.37 17.88 -1.43
N GLU A 158 -20.77 17.07 -2.42
CA GLU A 158 -20.08 15.81 -2.70
C GLU A 158 -18.60 16.07 -3.10
N THR A 159 -17.70 15.29 -2.50
CA THR A 159 -16.25 15.35 -2.79
C THR A 159 -15.87 14.61 -4.07
N ILE A 160 -16.76 13.77 -4.58
CA ILE A 160 -16.58 13.06 -5.85
C ILE A 160 -17.49 13.75 -6.86
N ARG A 161 -16.90 14.24 -7.95
CA ARG A 161 -17.58 14.98 -9.01
C ARG A 161 -17.58 14.18 -10.29
N ILE A 162 -18.67 14.25 -11.01
CA ILE A 162 -18.79 13.67 -12.34
C ILE A 162 -18.45 14.74 -13.36
N THR A 163 -17.40 14.50 -14.13
CA THR A 163 -16.95 15.40 -15.20
C THR A 163 -17.60 15.03 -16.53
N GLU A 164 -17.80 13.74 -16.77
CA GLU A 164 -18.45 13.22 -17.97
C GLU A 164 -19.29 11.98 -17.64
N ALA A 165 -20.35 11.76 -18.42
CA ALA A 165 -21.23 10.62 -18.24
C ALA A 165 -21.89 10.21 -19.55
N HIS A 166 -21.82 8.91 -19.83
CA HIS A 166 -22.47 8.26 -20.96
C HIS A 166 -23.36 7.12 -20.45
N SER A 167 -24.45 6.87 -21.16
CA SER A 167 -25.30 5.71 -20.94
C SER A 167 -25.39 4.89 -22.21
N TYR A 168 -25.52 3.59 -22.03
CA TYR A 168 -25.51 2.61 -23.11
C TYR A 168 -26.70 1.66 -22.96
N ARG A 169 -27.20 1.16 -24.10
CA ARG A 169 -28.21 0.12 -24.14
C ARG A 169 -27.88 -0.92 -25.19
N ALA A 170 -27.84 -2.18 -24.77
CA ALA A 170 -27.70 -3.34 -25.64
C ALA A 170 -29.01 -4.12 -25.65
N ARG A 171 -29.92 -3.76 -26.58
CA ARG A 171 -31.29 -4.31 -26.64
C ARG A 171 -31.30 -5.84 -26.73
N LYS A 172 -30.48 -6.42 -27.60
CA LYS A 172 -30.38 -7.87 -27.81
C LYS A 172 -30.00 -8.67 -26.56
N ARG A 173 -29.32 -8.05 -25.62
CA ARG A 173 -28.90 -8.67 -24.35
C ARG A 173 -29.76 -8.26 -23.16
N GLY A 174 -30.70 -7.32 -23.32
CA GLY A 174 -31.47 -6.76 -22.21
C GLY A 174 -30.55 -6.12 -21.16
N ARG A 175 -29.53 -5.36 -21.62
CA ARG A 175 -28.53 -4.72 -20.76
C ARG A 175 -28.53 -3.22 -20.95
N VAL A 176 -28.29 -2.51 -19.86
CA VAL A 176 -27.97 -1.09 -19.85
C VAL A 176 -26.68 -0.86 -19.06
N ALA A 177 -25.93 0.17 -19.41
CA ALA A 177 -24.74 0.56 -18.68
C ALA A 177 -24.63 2.08 -18.53
N VAL A 178 -24.01 2.52 -17.44
CA VAL A 178 -23.66 3.91 -17.20
C VAL A 178 -22.15 3.99 -17.01
N GLU A 179 -21.49 4.77 -17.85
CA GLU A 179 -20.09 5.15 -17.71
C GLU A 179 -20.01 6.54 -17.09
N LEU A 180 -19.20 6.68 -16.05
CA LEU A 180 -18.93 7.92 -15.36
C LEU A 180 -17.42 8.18 -15.36
N GLU A 181 -17.03 9.40 -15.72
CA GLU A 181 -15.72 9.93 -15.40
C GLU A 181 -15.80 10.68 -14.07
N LEU A 182 -15.04 10.21 -13.09
CA LEU A 182 -15.06 10.69 -11.71
C LEU A 182 -13.79 11.48 -11.40
N LYS A 183 -13.96 12.65 -10.76
CA LYS A 183 -12.91 13.46 -10.16
C LYS A 183 -13.10 13.54 -8.64
N ASN A 184 -12.05 13.26 -7.87
CA ASN A 184 -12.10 13.41 -6.41
C ASN A 184 -11.46 14.74 -5.98
N THR A 185 -12.27 15.65 -5.46
CA THR A 185 -11.83 16.94 -4.92
C THR A 185 -11.54 16.88 -3.42
N GLY A 186 -11.56 15.68 -2.83
CA GLY A 186 -11.25 15.42 -1.43
C GLY A 186 -9.85 14.86 -1.22
N ALA A 187 -9.42 14.76 0.04
CA ALA A 187 -8.08 14.32 0.42
C ALA A 187 -7.92 12.79 0.57
N ARG A 188 -9.02 12.02 0.54
CA ARG A 188 -9.00 10.57 0.78
C ARG A 188 -9.32 9.79 -0.48
N LEU A 189 -8.60 8.69 -0.71
CA LEU A 189 -8.88 7.69 -1.74
C LEU A 189 -10.33 7.23 -1.68
N TRP A 190 -10.94 6.94 -2.83
CA TRP A 190 -12.28 6.38 -2.92
C TRP A 190 -12.32 5.21 -3.91
N THR A 191 -13.02 4.15 -3.54
CA THR A 191 -13.23 2.97 -4.38
C THR A 191 -14.66 2.51 -4.22
N ALA A 192 -15.32 2.14 -5.32
CA ALA A 192 -16.65 1.58 -5.25
C ALA A 192 -16.61 0.19 -4.56
N GLU A 193 -17.54 -0.07 -3.65
CA GLU A 193 -17.62 -1.34 -2.89
C GLU A 193 -17.98 -2.55 -3.76
N GLY A 194 -18.49 -2.31 -4.97
CA GLY A 194 -18.82 -3.34 -5.95
C GLY A 194 -20.33 -3.53 -6.09
N LEU A 195 -20.75 -4.78 -6.35
CA LEU A 195 -22.13 -5.11 -6.71
C LEU A 195 -23.14 -4.82 -5.59
N GLU A 196 -22.81 -5.17 -4.35
CA GLU A 196 -23.76 -5.13 -3.22
C GLU A 196 -24.16 -3.71 -2.82
N ALA A 197 -23.29 -2.73 -3.08
CA ALA A 197 -23.52 -1.33 -2.74
C ALA A 197 -23.89 -0.47 -3.96
N ALA A 198 -24.25 -1.10 -5.09
CA ALA A 198 -24.67 -0.41 -6.29
C ALA A 198 -26.18 -0.59 -6.52
N GLU A 199 -26.90 0.54 -6.58
CA GLU A 199 -28.32 0.55 -6.89
C GLU A 199 -28.60 1.45 -8.11
N LEU A 200 -29.37 0.93 -9.07
CA LEU A 200 -30.04 1.73 -10.11
C LEU A 200 -31.54 1.65 -9.86
N VAL A 201 -32.16 2.78 -9.52
CA VAL A 201 -33.56 2.83 -9.06
C VAL A 201 -34.36 3.81 -9.90
N SER A 202 -35.51 3.38 -10.42
CA SER A 202 -36.45 4.25 -11.13
C SER A 202 -37.20 5.19 -10.15
N PRO A 203 -37.87 6.23 -10.62
CA PRO A 203 -38.68 7.11 -9.77
C PRO A 203 -39.83 6.37 -9.08
N GLU A 204 -40.33 5.30 -9.70
CA GLU A 204 -41.38 4.40 -9.17
C GLU A 204 -40.82 3.39 -8.14
N GLY A 205 -39.51 3.43 -7.86
CA GLY A 205 -38.84 2.55 -6.90
C GLY A 205 -38.43 1.19 -7.47
N VAL A 206 -38.55 0.98 -8.77
CA VAL A 206 -38.11 -0.27 -9.42
C VAL A 206 -36.58 -0.30 -9.44
N ARG A 207 -35.99 -1.36 -8.88
CA ARG A 207 -34.54 -1.58 -8.87
C ARG A 207 -34.12 -2.44 -10.06
N LEU A 208 -33.22 -1.91 -10.89
CA LEU A 208 -32.56 -2.72 -11.92
C LEU A 208 -31.52 -3.63 -11.26
N ARG A 209 -31.40 -4.86 -11.76
CA ARG A 209 -30.41 -5.81 -11.26
C ARG A 209 -29.03 -5.44 -11.78
N VAL A 210 -28.22 -4.80 -10.93
CA VAL A 210 -26.81 -4.53 -11.23
C VAL A 210 -26.06 -5.86 -11.31
N VAL A 211 -25.30 -6.03 -12.39
CA VAL A 211 -24.54 -7.26 -12.67
C VAL A 211 -23.04 -7.05 -12.72
N ARG A 212 -22.61 -5.80 -12.89
CA ARG A 212 -21.19 -5.44 -12.88
C ARG A 212 -21.02 -4.00 -12.41
N VAL A 213 -20.05 -3.81 -11.53
CA VAL A 213 -19.46 -2.50 -11.22
C VAL A 213 -17.98 -2.65 -11.50
N TRP A 214 -17.48 -1.86 -12.43
CA TRP A 214 -16.07 -1.85 -12.82
C TRP A 214 -15.51 -0.46 -12.62
N GLN A 215 -14.31 -0.38 -12.04
CA GLN A 215 -13.59 0.86 -11.83
C GLN A 215 -12.16 0.65 -12.32
N SER A 216 -11.63 1.57 -13.12
CA SER A 216 -10.33 1.37 -13.76
C SER A 216 -9.16 1.34 -12.76
N LYS A 217 -9.25 2.10 -11.67
CA LYS A 217 -8.30 2.14 -10.55
C LYS A 217 -8.91 2.87 -9.34
N PRO A 218 -8.39 2.71 -8.12
CA PRO A 218 -8.80 3.52 -6.98
C PRO A 218 -8.69 5.04 -7.27
N LEU A 219 -9.69 5.81 -6.84
CA LEU A 219 -9.80 7.24 -7.12
C LEU A 219 -9.09 8.08 -6.04
N GLY A 220 -7.85 8.45 -6.31
CA GLY A 220 -7.05 9.33 -5.44
C GLY A 220 -7.43 10.81 -5.52
N PRO A 221 -6.87 11.65 -4.61
CA PRO A 221 -7.07 13.11 -4.64
C PRO A 221 -6.68 13.73 -5.99
N GLU A 222 -7.54 14.59 -6.52
CA GLU A 222 -7.41 15.27 -7.83
C GLU A 222 -7.26 14.35 -9.06
N ALA A 223 -7.36 13.02 -8.89
CA ALA A 223 -7.27 12.07 -9.98
C ALA A 223 -8.58 11.97 -10.76
N LEU A 224 -8.47 11.48 -12.00
CA LEU A 224 -9.59 11.08 -12.86
C LEU A 224 -9.61 9.56 -13.01
N VAL A 225 -10.81 8.97 -12.93
CA VAL A 225 -11.05 7.53 -13.04
C VAL A 225 -12.36 7.26 -13.79
N TYR A 226 -12.37 6.20 -14.60
CA TYR A 226 -13.59 5.68 -15.22
C TYR A 226 -14.25 4.64 -14.33
N LEU A 227 -15.56 4.76 -14.19
CA LEU A 227 -16.42 3.81 -13.49
C LEU A 227 -17.59 3.43 -14.39
N VAL A 228 -17.85 2.13 -14.51
CA VAL A 228 -18.95 1.57 -15.30
C VAL A 228 -19.85 0.75 -14.40
N VAL A 229 -21.15 1.00 -14.47
CA VAL A 229 -22.20 0.20 -13.82
C VAL A 229 -23.06 -0.42 -14.91
N GLU A 230 -23.16 -1.75 -14.92
CA GLU A 230 -23.99 -2.50 -15.86
C GLU A 230 -25.14 -3.18 -15.11
N ALA A 231 -26.34 -3.13 -15.69
CA ALA A 231 -27.54 -3.75 -15.14
C ALA A 231 -28.38 -4.47 -16.20
N GLU A 232 -29.17 -5.44 -15.76
CA GLU A 232 -30.23 -6.06 -16.55
C GLU A 232 -31.44 -5.11 -16.60
N ALA A 233 -31.97 -4.90 -17.80
CA ALA A 233 -33.16 -4.11 -18.03
C ALA A 233 -33.89 -4.61 -19.29
N THR A 234 -35.19 -4.89 -19.16
CA THR A 234 -36.07 -5.03 -20.33
C THR A 234 -36.24 -3.68 -21.04
N GLU A 235 -36.88 -3.71 -22.20
CA GLU A 235 -37.19 -2.49 -22.95
C GLU A 235 -38.01 -1.50 -22.11
N GLU A 236 -39.04 -1.98 -21.43
CA GLU A 236 -39.92 -1.19 -20.57
C GLU A 236 -39.17 -0.68 -19.33
N GLN A 237 -38.35 -1.55 -18.71
CA GLN A 237 -37.57 -1.21 -17.53
C GLN A 237 -36.43 -0.22 -17.80
N SER A 238 -36.00 -0.07 -19.06
CA SER A 238 -34.96 0.89 -19.43
C SER A 238 -35.47 2.31 -19.66
N GLN A 239 -36.80 2.50 -19.67
CA GLN A 239 -37.42 3.80 -19.90
C GLN A 239 -37.39 4.69 -18.65
N GLY A 240 -37.29 6.00 -18.87
CA GLY A 240 -37.31 7.00 -17.80
C GLY A 240 -35.94 7.37 -17.24
N SER A 241 -35.95 8.01 -16.07
CA SER A 241 -34.76 8.57 -15.41
C SER A 241 -34.47 7.82 -14.11
N PHE A 242 -33.25 7.34 -13.96
CA PHE A 242 -32.80 6.53 -12.84
C PHE A 242 -31.96 7.34 -11.85
N LEU A 243 -32.02 6.89 -10.61
CA LEU A 243 -31.10 7.24 -9.54
C LEU A 243 -30.05 6.14 -9.42
N LEU A 244 -28.79 6.50 -9.65
CA LEU A 244 -27.64 5.65 -9.36
C LEU A 244 -27.10 5.98 -7.96
N LYS A 245 -26.91 4.95 -7.13
CA LYS A 245 -26.19 5.05 -5.86
C LYS A 245 -25.04 4.05 -5.84
N LEU A 246 -23.90 4.48 -5.35
CA LEU A 246 -22.70 3.66 -5.21
C LEU A 246 -22.10 3.86 -3.82
N GLY A 247 -21.90 2.76 -3.08
CA GLY A 247 -21.19 2.76 -1.79
C GLY A 247 -19.67 2.79 -1.96
N GLU A 248 -18.99 3.32 -0.94
CA GLU A 248 -17.54 3.29 -0.81
C GLU A 248 -17.10 1.99 -0.12
N ALA A 249 -16.10 1.31 -0.69
CA ALA A 249 -15.52 0.11 -0.08
C ALA A 249 -15.01 0.40 1.35
N GLY A 250 -15.66 -0.18 2.36
CA GLY A 250 -15.29 0.00 3.77
C GLY A 250 -15.47 1.43 4.31
N GLY A 251 -16.24 2.26 3.59
CA GLY A 251 -16.42 3.68 3.90
C GLY A 251 -17.89 4.10 3.91
N ALA A 252 -18.13 5.34 4.36
CA ALA A 252 -19.47 5.91 4.50
C ALA A 252 -19.77 7.01 3.48
N ARG A 253 -18.97 7.14 2.40
CA ARG A 253 -19.15 8.18 1.37
C ARG A 253 -19.86 7.61 0.14
N PRO A 254 -21.20 7.64 0.07
CA PRO A 254 -21.91 7.24 -1.12
C PRO A 254 -21.80 8.28 -2.21
N LEU A 255 -21.67 7.84 -3.45
CA LEU A 255 -21.87 8.65 -4.66
C LEU A 255 -23.32 8.50 -5.10
N THR A 256 -24.05 9.62 -5.25
CA THR A 256 -25.46 9.62 -5.68
C THR A 256 -25.65 10.47 -6.93
N VAL A 257 -26.18 9.87 -7.99
CA VAL A 257 -26.40 10.51 -9.29
C VAL A 257 -27.87 10.38 -9.67
N ARG A 258 -28.54 11.51 -9.85
CA ARG A 258 -29.92 11.58 -10.36
C ARG A 258 -29.90 11.87 -11.85
N GLY A 259 -30.95 11.51 -12.57
CA GLY A 259 -31.15 11.93 -13.97
C GLY A 259 -30.55 10.99 -15.01
N VAL A 260 -30.15 9.78 -14.63
CA VAL A 260 -29.54 8.81 -15.55
C VAL A 260 -30.61 8.27 -16.49
N THR A 261 -30.52 8.53 -17.79
CA THR A 261 -31.47 7.99 -18.79
C THR A 261 -30.76 7.06 -19.77
N PHE A 262 -31.44 6.01 -20.26
CA PHE A 262 -30.87 5.10 -21.26
C PHE A 262 -31.43 5.36 -22.67
N PRO A 263 -30.66 5.09 -23.75
CA PRO A 263 -31.11 5.23 -25.14
C PRO A 263 -32.24 4.29 -25.59
#